data_AF-A0A920NGR8-F1
#
_entry.id   AF-A0A920NGR8-F1
#
_cell.length_a   1.000
_cell.length_b   1.000
_cell.length_c   1.000
_cell.angle_alpha   90.00
_cell.angle_beta   90.00
_cell.angle_gamma   90.00
#
_symmetry.space_group_name_H-M   'P 1'
#
loop_
_entity.id
_entity.type
_entity.pdbx_description
1 polymer ?
#
loop_
_entity_poly.entity_id
_entity_poly.type
_entity_poly.pdbx_seq_one_letter_code
_entity_poly.pdbx_strand_id
1 'polypeptide(L)'
;MKSLFTRNNLLIILSIFIILIIIFSYSDFNRQSTASKIVVFFAISLQDVIEEIKNSFELEKNVEISVSYSGSQKLARRLHQVLMLIYFYLLEYYLEIF
;
A
#
# COMPACT_ATOMS: atom_id res chain seq x y z
N MET A 1 24.88 20.16 -36.77
CA MET A 1 23.50 19.67 -36.98
C MET A 1 23.05 18.52 -36.08
N LYS A 2 23.90 17.88 -35.25
CA LYS A 2 23.46 16.80 -34.34
C LYS A 2 22.76 17.30 -33.06
N SER A 3 23.16 18.48 -32.55
CA SER A 3 22.64 19.05 -31.28
C SER A 3 21.13 19.39 -31.30
N LEU A 4 20.60 19.84 -32.44
CA LEU A 4 19.16 20.17 -32.56
C LEU A 4 18.27 18.92 -32.57
N PHE A 5 18.74 17.81 -33.16
CA PHE A 5 18.03 16.54 -33.14
C PHE A 5 17.96 15.94 -31.72
N THR A 6 19.04 16.06 -30.94
CA THR A 6 19.06 15.59 -29.55
C THR A 6 18.11 16.39 -28.65
N ARG A 7 18.02 17.72 -28.85
CA ARG A 7 17.08 18.57 -28.10
C ARG A 7 15.63 18.22 -28.39
N ASN A 8 15.29 17.95 -29.65
CA ASN A 8 13.93 17.58 -30.02
C ASN A 8 13.55 16.20 -29.45
N ASN A 9 14.45 15.22 -29.47
CA ASN A 9 14.21 13.92 -28.86
C ASN A 9 14.04 13.99 -27.34
N LEU A 10 14.81 14.85 -26.66
CA LEU A 10 14.68 15.06 -25.22
C LEU A 10 13.32 15.67 -24.85
N LEU A 11 12.83 16.62 -25.65
CA LEU A 11 11.49 17.21 -25.46
C LEU A 11 10.37 16.19 -25.67
N ILE A 12 10.53 15.27 -26.63
CA ILE A 12 9.57 14.18 -26.87
C ILE A 12 9.55 13.18 -25.70
N ILE A 13 10.71 12.83 -25.16
CA ILE A 13 10.78 11.93 -23.99
C ILE A 13 10.15 12.59 -22.77
N LEU A 14 10.40 13.89 -22.57
CA LEU A 14 9.81 14.65 -21.46
C LEU A 14 8.28 14.71 -21.57
N SER A 15 7.73 14.91 -22.77
CA SER A 15 6.28 14.97 -22.96
C SER A 15 5.61 13.63 -22.70
N ILE A 16 6.21 12.53 -23.16
CA ILE A 16 5.74 11.16 -22.87
C ILE A 16 5.75 10.89 -21.36
N PHE A 17 6.82 11.30 -20.67
CA PHE A 17 6.94 11.12 -19.23
C PHE A 17 5.86 11.89 -18.45
N ILE A 18 5.56 13.13 -18.85
CA ILE A 18 4.49 13.94 -18.26
C ILE A 18 3.12 13.31 -18.50
N ILE A 19 2.87 12.81 -19.71
CA ILE A 19 1.60 12.12 -20.05
C ILE A 19 1.43 10.86 -19.20
N LEU A 20 2.49 10.08 -18.98
CA LEU A 20 2.45 8.89 -18.12
C LEU A 20 2.13 9.25 -16.66
N ILE A 21 2.72 10.32 -16.12
CA ILE A 21 2.40 10.79 -14.76
C ILE A 21 0.94 11.21 -14.63
N ILE A 22 0.41 11.90 -15.64
CA ILE A 22 -0.99 12.33 -15.65
C ILE A 22 -1.91 11.10 -15.69
N ILE A 23 -1.67 10.14 -16.58
CA ILE A 23 -2.48 8.91 -16.69
C ILE A 23 -2.44 8.11 -15.39
N PHE A 24 -1.26 7.99 -14.75
CA PHE A 24 -1.13 7.27 -13.48
C PHE A 24 -1.90 7.95 -12.34
N SER A 25 -1.86 9.29 -12.29
CA SER A 25 -2.57 10.09 -11.28
C SER A 25 -4.10 10.03 -11.43
N TYR A 26 -4.61 9.85 -12.66
CA TYR A 26 -6.05 9.71 -12.91
C TYR A 26 -6.59 8.29 -12.67
N SER A 27 -5.73 7.27 -12.51
CA SER A 27 -6.19 5.89 -12.32
C SER A 27 -6.91 5.67 -10.98
N ASP A 28 -6.67 6.52 -9.98
CA ASP A 28 -7.34 6.45 -8.67
C ASP A 28 -8.65 7.23 -8.59
N PHE A 29 -9.01 8.04 -9.60
CA PHE A 29 -10.17 8.93 -9.52
C PHE A 29 -11.52 8.21 -9.69
N ASN A 30 -11.53 6.94 -10.13
CA ASN A 30 -12.75 6.16 -10.35
C ASN A 30 -13.02 5.09 -9.28
N ARG A 31 -12.35 5.16 -8.12
CA ARG A 31 -12.61 4.28 -6.96
C ARG A 31 -13.75 4.79 -6.06
N GLN A 32 -14.67 5.57 -6.60
CA GLN A 32 -15.89 5.93 -5.90
C GLN A 32 -16.91 4.80 -6.08
N SER A 33 -17.37 4.19 -4.98
CA SER A 33 -18.42 3.14 -4.91
C SER A 33 -17.97 1.68 -4.79
N THR A 34 -16.86 1.40 -4.12
CA THR A 34 -16.75 0.16 -3.34
C THR A 34 -16.37 0.57 -1.92
N ALA A 35 -17.22 0.23 -0.93
CA ALA A 35 -16.88 0.46 0.47
C ALA A 35 -15.47 -0.08 0.70
N SER A 36 -14.53 0.79 1.05
CA SER A 36 -13.15 0.39 1.22
C SER A 36 -13.13 -0.57 2.40
N LYS A 37 -12.77 -1.83 2.12
CA LYS A 37 -12.74 -2.85 3.16
C LYS A 37 -11.39 -2.82 3.83
N ILE A 38 -11.35 -2.42 5.09
CA ILE A 38 -10.13 -2.35 5.89
C ILE A 38 -10.10 -3.57 6.80
N VAL A 39 -9.03 -4.36 6.71
CA VAL A 39 -8.80 -5.48 7.62
C VAL A 39 -7.84 -5.05 8.71
N VAL A 40 -8.25 -5.16 9.97
CA VAL A 40 -7.42 -4.75 11.12
C VAL A 40 -7.24 -5.91 12.09
N PHE A 41 -6.01 -6.11 12.54
CA PHE A 41 -5.64 -7.18 13.46
C PHE A 41 -5.37 -6.60 14.85
N PHE A 42 -6.11 -7.08 15.86
CA PHE A 42 -5.96 -6.59 17.24
C PHE A 42 -5.81 -7.72 18.24
N ALA A 43 -5.17 -7.39 19.36
CA ALA A 43 -5.13 -8.27 20.51
C ALA A 43 -6.56 -8.52 21.01
N ILE A 44 -6.90 -9.78 21.30
CA ILE A 44 -8.25 -10.15 21.75
C ILE A 44 -8.67 -9.45 23.06
N SER A 45 -7.70 -9.06 23.89
CA SER A 45 -7.94 -8.28 25.11
C SER A 45 -8.47 -6.87 24.87
N LEU A 46 -8.43 -6.38 23.62
CA LEU A 46 -8.91 -5.05 23.23
C LEU A 46 -10.26 -5.12 22.50
N GLN A 47 -10.90 -6.28 22.44
CA GLN A 47 -12.10 -6.51 21.64
C GLN A 47 -13.20 -5.47 21.89
N ASP A 48 -13.57 -5.26 23.15
CA ASP A 48 -14.68 -4.35 23.51
C ASP A 48 -14.41 -2.91 23.04
N VAL A 49 -13.16 -2.44 23.23
CA VAL A 49 -12.74 -1.08 22.83
C VAL A 49 -12.69 -0.93 21.31
N ILE A 50 -12.19 -1.95 20.60
CA ILE A 50 -12.09 -1.92 19.14
C ILE A 50 -13.46 -2.01 18.48
N GLU A 51 -14.41 -2.73 19.09
CA GLU A 51 -15.77 -2.84 18.58
C GLU A 51 -16.53 -1.50 18.67
N GLU A 52 -16.31 -0.73 19.74
CA GLU A 52 -16.82 0.64 19.86
C GLU A 52 -16.22 1.56 18.77
N ILE A 53 -14.90 1.56 18.63
CA ILE A 53 -14.20 2.37 17.62
C ILE A 53 -14.65 1.99 16.20
N LYS A 54 -14.80 0.69 15.93
CA LYS A 54 -15.31 0.18 14.66
C LYS A 54 -16.65 0.80 14.33
N ASN A 55 -17.62 0.67 15.24
CA ASN A 55 -18.99 1.12 14.99
C ASN A 55 -19.02 2.64 14.72
N SER A 56 -18.26 3.43 15.46
CA SER A 56 -18.16 4.88 15.20
C SER A 56 -17.51 5.19 13.85
N PHE A 57 -16.46 4.47 13.47
CA PHE A 57 -15.72 4.73 12.23
C PHE A 57 -16.48 4.31 10.96
N GLU A 58 -17.16 3.16 11.00
CA GLU A 58 -17.98 2.69 9.87
C GLU A 58 -19.12 3.68 9.57
N LEU A 59 -19.76 4.23 10.61
CA LEU A 59 -20.81 5.23 10.50
C LEU A 59 -20.32 6.56 9.93
N GLU A 60 -19.12 7.02 10.32
CA GLU A 60 -18.58 8.31 9.89
C GLU A 60 -18.00 8.28 8.47
N LYS A 61 -17.33 7.19 8.08
CA LYS A 61 -16.56 7.12 6.83
C LYS A 61 -17.20 6.27 5.74
N ASN A 62 -18.29 5.56 6.02
CA ASN A 62 -18.93 4.61 5.09
C ASN A 62 -17.90 3.59 4.55
N VAL A 63 -17.12 3.03 5.48
CA VAL A 63 -16.03 2.07 5.28
C VAL A 63 -16.42 0.78 6.00
N GLU A 64 -16.13 -0.39 5.43
CA GLU A 64 -16.35 -1.67 6.12
C GLU A 64 -15.05 -2.10 6.81
N ILE A 65 -15.07 -2.25 8.13
CA ILE A 65 -13.93 -2.71 8.93
C ILE A 65 -14.12 -4.18 9.30
N SER A 66 -13.26 -5.03 8.77
CA SER A 66 -13.15 -6.42 9.19
C SER A 66 -12.09 -6.55 10.28
N VAL A 67 -12.51 -6.89 11.49
CA VAL A 67 -11.60 -7.06 12.64
C VAL A 67 -11.27 -8.53 12.84
N SER A 68 -9.99 -8.85 12.97
CA SER A 68 -9.51 -10.17 13.33
C SER A 68 -8.81 -10.13 14.68
N TYR A 69 -9.43 -10.75 15.68
CA TYR A 69 -8.88 -10.84 17.02
C TYR A 69 -7.95 -12.05 17.17
N SER A 70 -6.82 -11.85 17.84
CA SER A 70 -5.94 -12.95 18.22
C SER A 70 -5.13 -12.63 19.46
N GLY A 71 -4.50 -13.64 20.07
CA GLY A 71 -3.54 -13.39 21.15
C GLY A 71 -2.37 -12.54 20.63
N SER A 72 -1.94 -11.56 21.43
CA SER A 72 -0.83 -10.66 21.06
C SER A 72 0.44 -11.42 20.66
N GLN A 73 0.73 -12.53 21.34
CA GLN A 73 1.84 -13.44 20.99
C GLN A 73 1.70 -14.04 19.58
N LYS A 74 0.47 -14.41 19.18
CA LYS A 74 0.22 -14.98 17.84
C LYS A 74 0.33 -13.91 16.76
N LEU A 75 -0.12 -12.68 17.03
CA LEU A 75 0.07 -11.53 16.14
C LEU A 75 1.55 -11.18 15.98
N ALA A 76 2.29 -11.11 17.09
CA ALA A 76 3.73 -10.85 17.08
C ALA A 76 4.50 -11.93 16.29
N ARG A 77 4.12 -13.21 16.43
CA ARG A 77 4.71 -14.30 15.63
C ARG A 77 4.45 -14.14 14.13
N ARG A 78 3.22 -13.76 13.73
CA ARG A 78 2.89 -13.49 12.32
C ARG A 78 3.73 -12.35 11.75
N LEU A 79 3.86 -11.25 12.49
CA LEU A 79 4.70 -10.13 12.10
C LEU A 79 6.17 -10.52 12.00
N HIS A 80 6.67 -11.29 12.97
CA HIS A 80 8.05 -11.77 12.98
C HIS A 80 8.37 -12.67 11.78
N GLN A 81 7.46 -13.56 11.39
CA GLN A 81 7.62 -14.41 10.21
C GLN A 81 7.71 -13.59 8.91
N VAL A 82 6.85 -12.58 8.75
CA VAL A 82 6.88 -11.70 7.57
C VAL A 82 8.18 -10.90 7.52
N LEU A 83 8.61 -10.32 8.64
CA LEU A 83 9.87 -9.57 8.72
C LEU A 83 11.08 -10.45 8.37
N MET A 84 11.08 -11.71 8.82
CA MET A 84 12.14 -12.67 8.49
C MET A 84 12.18 -12.97 6.98
N LEU A 85 11.02 -13.17 6.34
CA LEU A 85 10.96 -13.41 4.90
C LEU A 85 11.44 -12.19 4.09
N ILE A 86 11.05 -10.97 4.50
CA ILE A 86 11.54 -9.74 3.86
C ILE A 86 13.05 -9.63 4.01
N TYR A 87 13.58 -9.93 5.20
CA TYR A 87 15.03 -9.92 5.42
C TYR A 87 15.76 -10.90 4.49
N PHE A 88 15.28 -12.14 4.36
CA PHE A 88 15.89 -13.11 3.44
C PHE A 88 15.83 -12.65 1.99
N TYR A 89 14.70 -12.12 1.54
CA TYR A 89 14.55 -11.59 0.19
C TYR A 89 15.54 -10.44 -0.10
N LEU A 90 15.69 -9.51 0.85
CA LEU A 90 16.65 -8.40 0.71
C LEU A 90 18.10 -8.88 0.74
N LEU A 91 18.42 -9.91 1.52
CA LEU A 91 19.74 -10.50 1.59
C LEU A 91 20.11 -11.21 0.27
N GLU A 92 19.18 -11.97 -0.29
CA GLU A 92 19.34 -12.65 -1.58
C GLU A 92 19.53 -11.64 -2.71
N TYR A 93 18.70 -10.59 -2.75
CA TYR A 93 18.83 -9.48 -3.70
C TYR A 93 20.20 -8.78 -3.60
N TYR A 94 20.73 -8.57 -2.39
CA TYR A 94 22.03 -7.96 -2.20
C TYR A 94 23.18 -8.85 -2.68
N LEU A 95 23.05 -10.18 -2.50
CA LEU A 95 24.03 -11.17 -2.94
C LEU A 95 24.03 -11.36 -4.46
N GLU A 96 22.91 -11.20 -5.15
CA GLU A 96 22.86 -11.27 -6.62
C GLU A 96 23.47 -10.02 -7.30
N ILE A 97 23.61 -8.91 -6.58
CA ILE A 97 24.19 -7.66 -7.10
C ILE A 97 25.74 -7.66 -7.02
N PHE A 98 26.35 -8.58 -6.26
CA PHE A 98 27.80 -8.72 -6.10
C PHE A 98 28.33 -10.01 -6.73
#